data_AF-A0A929C2L3-F1
#
_entry.id   AF-A0A929C2L3-F1
#
_cell.length_a   1.000
_cell.length_b   1.000
_cell.length_c   1.000
_cell.angle_alpha   90.00
_cell.angle_beta   90.00
_cell.angle_gamma   90.00
#
_symmetry.space_group_name_H-M   'P 1'
#
loop_
_entity.id
_entity.type
_entity.pdbx_description
1 polymer ?
#
loop_
_entity_poly.entity_id
_entity_poly.type
_entity_poly.pdbx_seq_one_letter_code
_entity_poly.pdbx_strand_id
1 'polypeptide(L)' 'NDETGLLIADWNTTTEGTHYIPLSIVSHENGWPTGDYKIVLYLDGNEKTSVPFKVQ' A
#
# COMPACT_ATOMS: atom_id res chain seq x y z
N ASN A 1 -14.43 15.03 -5.97
CA ASN A 1 -14.97 14.69 -4.64
C ASN A 1 -14.23 13.43 -4.25
N ASP A 2 -12.96 13.63 -3.91
CA ASP A 2 -11.98 12.55 -3.80
C ASP A 2 -12.17 11.84 -2.48
N GLU A 3 -12.75 10.65 -2.56
CA GLU A 3 -12.83 9.70 -1.46
C GLU A 3 -11.43 9.13 -1.23
N THR A 4 -10.50 9.97 -0.74
CA THR A 4 -9.18 9.52 -0.33
C THR A 4 -9.37 8.68 0.93
N GLY A 5 -9.41 7.36 0.76
CA GLY A 5 -9.33 6.42 1.88
C GLY A 5 -8.15 6.77 2.79
N LEU A 6 -8.31 6.53 4.10
CA LEU A 6 -7.29 6.83 5.10
C LEU A 6 -5.97 6.11 4.75
N LEU A 7 -4.88 6.86 4.59
CA LEU A 7 -3.54 6.28 4.45
C LEU A 7 -3.13 5.66 5.77
N ILE A 8 -2.96 4.33 5.78
CA ILE A 8 -2.56 3.58 6.98
C ILE A 8 -1.04 3.52 7.11
N ALA A 9 -0.32 3.39 6.00
CA ALA A 9 1.13 3.31 5.95
C ALA A 9 1.65 3.59 4.54
N ASP A 10 2.86 4.15 4.46
CA ASP A 10 3.60 4.35 3.22
C ASP A 10 5.01 3.74 3.30
N TRP A 11 5.56 3.39 2.14
CA TRP A 11 6.94 2.93 1.98
C TRP A 11 7.42 3.29 0.58
N ASN A 12 8.68 3.71 0.46
CA ASN A 12 9.30 4.04 -0.82
C ASN A 12 10.69 3.42 -0.95
N THR A 13 11.09 3.18 -2.20
CA THR A 13 12.45 2.72 -2.56
C THR A 13 12.78 3.16 -3.98
N THR A 14 14.07 3.06 -4.34
CA THR A 14 14.55 3.17 -5.72
C THR A 14 15.33 1.90 -6.06
N THR A 15 15.11 1.34 -7.24
CA THR A 15 15.78 0.12 -7.69
C THR A 15 16.08 0.19 -9.19
N GLU A 16 17.15 -0.47 -9.61
CA GLU A 16 17.53 -0.60 -11.02
C GLU A 16 17.51 -2.09 -11.40
N GLY A 17 16.83 -2.45 -12.49
CA GLY A 17 16.90 -3.79 -13.09
C GLY A 17 16.25 -4.96 -12.31
N THR A 18 15.59 -4.71 -11.18
CA THR A 18 15.02 -5.79 -10.36
C THR A 18 13.56 -6.08 -10.72
N HIS A 19 13.23 -7.37 -10.87
CA HIS A 19 11.86 -7.82 -11.19
C HIS A 19 10.94 -7.89 -9.96
N TYR A 20 11.50 -7.85 -8.74
CA TYR A 20 10.77 -8.00 -7.49
C TYR A 20 11.16 -6.90 -6.51
N ILE A 21 10.15 -6.30 -5.88
CA ILE A 21 10.32 -5.32 -4.80
C ILE A 21 9.70 -5.93 -3.55
N PRO A 22 10.49 -6.34 -2.54
CA PRO A 22 9.94 -6.83 -1.29
C PRO A 22 9.29 -5.68 -0.54
N LEU A 23 8.05 -5.88 -0.07
CA LEU A 23 7.27 -4.91 0.68
C LEU A 23 6.82 -5.54 2.00
N SER A 24 7.11 -4.86 3.11
CA SER A 24 6.59 -5.19 4.43
C SER A 24 5.90 -3.96 5.00
N ILE A 25 4.57 -4.02 5.13
CA ILE A 25 3.78 -2.96 5.73
C ILE A 25 3.46 -3.37 7.17
N VAL A 26 4.10 -2.70 8.12
CA VAL A 26 3.93 -2.99 9.55
C VAL A 26 2.61 -2.41 10.02
N SER A 27 1.81 -3.20 10.74
CA SER A 27 0.62 -2.72 11.44
C SER A 27 0.99 -2.03 12.75
N HIS A 28 0.16 -1.09 13.21
CA HIS A 28 0.25 -0.57 14.58
C HIS A 28 0.10 -1.70 15.62
N GLU A 29 0.41 -1.44 16.90
CA GLU A 29 0.45 -2.44 17.99
C GLU A 29 -0.79 -3.34 18.09
N ASN A 30 -1.96 -2.86 17.66
CA ASN A 30 -3.23 -3.59 17.68
C ASN A 30 -3.65 -4.19 16.33
N GLY A 31 -2.75 -4.24 15.35
CA GLY A 31 -3.06 -4.69 14.00
C GLY A 31 -3.74 -3.61 13.13
N TRP A 32 -4.25 -4.04 11.98
CA TRP A 32 -5.08 -3.20 11.12
C TRP A 32 -6.53 -3.30 11.61
N PRO A 33 -7.30 -2.19 11.67
CA PRO A 33 -8.73 -2.27 11.96
C PRO A 33 -9.45 -3.20 10.98
N THR A 34 -10.50 -3.89 11.41
CA THR A 34 -11.39 -4.63 10.50
C THR A 34 -11.96 -3.67 9.45
N GLY A 35 -11.88 -4.05 8.18
CA GLY A 35 -12.30 -3.16 7.09
C GLY A 35 -11.84 -3.58 5.69
N ASP A 36 -12.29 -2.81 4.72
CA ASP A 36 -11.89 -2.91 3.32
C ASP A 36 -10.69 -2.00 3.04
N TYR A 37 -9.66 -2.55 2.42
CA TYR A 37 -8.39 -1.87 2.15
C TYR A 37 -7.95 -2.07 0.71
N LYS A 38 -7.01 -1.23 0.25
CA LYS A 38 -6.26 -1.44 -0.97
C LYS A 38 -4.79 -1.10 -0.76
N ILE A 39 -3.91 -1.90 -1.35
CA ILE A 39 -2.50 -1.52 -1.55
C ILE A 39 -2.42 -0.81 -2.89
N VAL A 40 -1.78 0.36 -2.95
CA VAL A 40 -1.59 1.13 -4.19
C VAL A 40 -0.10 1.23 -4.50
N LEU A 41 0.31 0.76 -5.67
CA LEU A 41 1.69 0.88 -6.16
C LEU A 41 1.81 2.11 -7.05
N TYR A 42 2.76 2.97 -6.70
CA TYR A 42 3.16 4.11 -7.51
C TYR A 42 4.55 3.85 -8.12
N LEU A 43 4.71 4.14 -9.41
CA LEU A 43 6.03 4.25 -10.05
C LEU A 43 6.17 5.66 -10.60
N ASP A 44 7.26 6.33 -10.26
CA ASP A 44 7.54 7.73 -10.63
C ASP A 44 6.36 8.67 -10.29
N GLY A 45 5.79 8.50 -9.10
CA GLY A 45 4.66 9.30 -8.61
C GLY A 45 3.30 9.01 -9.28
N ASN A 46 3.24 8.07 -10.22
CA ASN A 46 2.00 7.70 -10.91
C ASN A 46 1.47 6.36 -10.41
N GLU A 47 0.18 6.29 -10.07
CA GLU A 47 -0.48 5.02 -9.73
C GLU A 47 -0.35 4.06 -10.92
N LYS A 48 0.15 2.85 -10.66
CA LYS A 48 0.29 1.79 -11.67
C LYS A 48 -0.73 0.69 -11.49
N THR A 49 -0.99 0.30 -10.24
CA THR A 49 -1.96 -0.74 -9.92
C THR A 49 -2.38 -0.64 -8.47
N SER A 50 -3.53 -1.25 -8.16
CA SER A 50 -3.97 -1.45 -6.80
C SER A 50 -4.54 -2.86 -6.59
N VAL A 51 -4.37 -3.38 -5.38
CA VAL A 51 -4.85 -4.71 -4.98
C VAL A 51 -5.75 -4.56 -3.76
N PRO A 52 -7.05 -4.90 -3.87
CA PRO A 52 -7.96 -4.84 -2.73
C PRO A 52 -7.74 -6.03 -1.79
N PHE A 53 -7.95 -5.82 -0.49
CA PHE A 53 -7.98 -6.87 0.52
C PHE A 53 -8.89 -6.50 1.69
N LYS A 54 -9.24 -7.49 2.52
CA LYS A 54 -10.11 -7.31 3.69
C LYS A 54 -9.42 -7.81 4.95
N VAL A 55 -9.51 -7.02 6.02
CA VAL A 55 -9.19 -7.45 7.38
C VAL A 55 -10.50 -7.82 8.05
N GLN A 56 -10.59 -9.04 8.61
CA GLN A 56 -11.75 -9.54 9.34
C GLN A 56 -11.42 -9.65 10.82
#